data_AF-A0A673M8R6-F1
#
_entry.id   AF-A0A673M8R6-F1
#
_cell.length_a   1.000
_cell.length_b   1.000
_cell.length_c   1.000
_cell.angle_alpha   90.00
_cell.angle_beta   90.00
_cell.angle_gamma   90.00
#
_symmetry.space_group_name_H-M   'P 1'
#
loop_
_entity.id
_entity.type
_entity.pdbx_description
1 polymer ?
#
loop_
_entity_poly.entity_id
_entity_poly.type
_entity_poly.pdbx_seq_one_letter_code
_entity_poly.pdbx_strand_id
1 'polypeptide(L)'
;ELMFLSSTGVFTVNITDLREEDSGIYWCGAHVITKVHLNVALDETIDLLHIWVSELLWRFIPNVLFFANLSVLSFCLFVCVVILGNPI
;
A
#
# COMPACT_ATOMS: atom_id res chain seq x y z
N GLU A 1 -20.78 -22.43 32.16
CA GLU A 1 -19.55 -22.16 32.94
C GLU A 1 -18.37 -22.33 32.00
N LEU A 2 -17.66 -21.24 31.67
CA LEU A 2 -16.51 -21.31 30.77
C LEU A 2 -15.28 -21.72 31.58
N MET A 3 -14.88 -22.97 31.37
CA MET A 3 -13.74 -23.63 31.99
C MET A 3 -12.45 -22.97 31.52
N PHE A 4 -11.74 -22.30 32.43
CA PHE A 4 -10.38 -21.81 32.21
C PHE A 4 -9.42 -23.01 32.19
N LEU A 5 -9.07 -23.53 31.01
CA LEU A 5 -7.98 -24.47 30.85
C LEU A 5 -6.68 -23.71 30.60
N SER A 6 -5.94 -23.39 31.65
CA SER A 6 -4.47 -23.33 31.66
C SER A 6 -3.99 -22.91 33.05
N SER A 7 -2.97 -23.56 33.58
CA SER A 7 -2.46 -23.48 34.96
C SER A 7 -1.89 -22.13 35.41
N THR A 8 -2.16 -21.04 34.69
CA THR A 8 -1.75 -19.67 35.02
C THR A 8 -2.82 -18.74 34.43
N GLY A 9 -3.64 -18.10 35.25
CA GLY A 9 -4.77 -17.25 34.83
C GLY A 9 -4.36 -16.01 34.03
N VAL A 10 -3.92 -16.22 32.79
CA VAL A 10 -3.47 -15.20 31.84
C VAL A 10 -4.48 -15.14 30.70
N PHE A 11 -4.99 -13.94 30.43
CA PHE A 11 -5.87 -13.65 29.30
C PHE A 11 -5.10 -12.83 28.27
N THR A 12 -4.83 -13.42 27.11
CA THR A 12 -4.10 -12.75 26.02
C THR A 12 -5.10 -12.25 24.98
N VAL A 13 -5.01 -10.96 24.65
CA VAL A 13 -5.76 -10.33 23.55
C VAL A 13 -4.78 -10.02 22.43
N ASN A 14 -5.06 -10.49 21.23
CA ASN A 14 -4.29 -10.12 20.04
C ASN A 14 -5.10 -9.09 19.23
N ILE A 15 -4.49 -7.95 18.94
CA ILE A 15 -5.10 -6.88 18.13
C ILE A 15 -4.25 -6.76 16.86
N THR A 16 -4.87 -6.98 15.70
CA THR A 16 -4.23 -6.86 14.39
C THR A 16 -4.72 -5.60 13.68
N ASP A 17 -3.99 -5.19 12.63
CA ASP A 17 -4.38 -4.07 11.76
C ASP A 17 -4.57 -2.72 12.49
N LEU A 18 -3.73 -2.46 13.50
CA LEU A 18 -3.72 -1.21 14.26
C LEU A 18 -3.43 -0.01 13.36
N ARG A 19 -4.19 1.06 13.56
CA ARG A 19 -4.02 2.36 12.90
C ARG A 19 -3.59 3.41 13.92
N GLU A 20 -3.05 4.53 13.44
CA GLU A 20 -2.69 5.67 14.29
C GLU A 20 -3.87 6.15 15.16
N GLU A 21 -5.08 6.08 14.59
CA GLU A 21 -6.37 6.38 15.23
C GLU A 21 -6.69 5.49 16.45
N ASP A 22 -6.12 4.29 16.52
CA ASP A 22 -6.32 3.35 17.63
C ASP A 22 -5.43 3.68 18.84
N SER A 23 -4.58 4.71 18.72
CA SER A 23 -3.77 5.20 19.84
C SER A 23 -4.66 5.68 20.98
N GLY A 24 -4.35 5.25 22.19
CA GLY A 24 -5.18 5.61 23.33
C GLY A 24 -4.90 4.80 24.58
N ILE A 25 -5.87 4.83 25.49
CA ILE A 25 -5.77 4.20 26.79
C ILE A 25 -6.50 2.86 26.76
N TYR A 26 -5.74 1.80 27.02
CA TYR A 26 -6.26 0.46 27.17
C TYR A 26 -6.30 0.08 28.65
N TRP A 27 -7.40 -0.53 29.05
CA TRP A 27 -7.62 -0.98 30.41
C TRP A 27 -7.62 -2.50 30.43
N CYS A 28 -6.75 -3.11 31.23
CA CYS A 28 -6.75 -4.55 31.45
C CYS A 28 -6.85 -4.85 32.94
N GLY A 29 -7.70 -5.79 33.32
CA GLY A 29 -7.90 -6.15 34.72
C GLY A 29 -9.27 -6.75 35.01
N ALA A 30 -9.28 -7.86 35.75
CA ALA A 30 -10.52 -8.46 36.24
C ALA A 30 -10.89 -7.95 37.65
N HIS A 31 -9.90 -7.71 38.51
CA HIS A 31 -10.09 -7.21 39.87
C HIS A 31 -9.27 -5.94 40.16
N VAL A 32 -8.05 -5.86 39.62
CA VAL A 32 -7.22 -4.65 39.61
C VAL A 32 -7.12 -4.17 38.17
N ILE A 33 -7.57 -2.94 37.91
CA ILE A 33 -7.54 -2.36 36.57
C ILE A 33 -6.21 -1.61 36.40
N THR A 34 -5.41 -2.07 35.44
CA THR A 34 -4.18 -1.38 35.01
C THR A 34 -4.44 -0.58 33.73
N LYS A 35 -3.92 0.65 33.72
CA LYS A 35 -4.02 1.58 32.60
C LYS A 35 -2.76 1.49 31.76
N VAL A 36 -2.89 1.24 30.47
CA VAL A 36 -1.79 1.18 29.51
C VAL A 36 -2.02 2.25 28.44
N HIS A 37 -0.99 3.03 28.13
CA HIS A 37 -1.03 3.98 27.02
C HIS A 37 -0.42 3.30 25.79
N LEU A 38 -1.24 3.06 24.77
CA LEU A 38 -0.81 2.53 23.49
C LEU A 38 -0.63 3.70 22.52
N ASN A 39 0.56 3.82 21.93
CA ASN A 39 0.84 4.77 20.88
C ASN A 39 1.16 4.00 19.60
N VAL A 40 0.28 4.09 18.62
CA VAL A 40 0.45 3.52 17.29
C VAL A 40 0.95 4.63 16.38
N ALA A 41 2.13 4.46 15.80
CA ALA A 41 2.69 5.39 14.82
C ALA A 41 2.89 4.64 13.50
N LEU A 42 2.58 5.32 12.39
CA LEU A 42 2.98 4.83 11.09
C LEU A 42 4.51 4.89 10.98
N ASP A 43 5.08 3.92 10.26
CA ASP A 43 6.49 3.97 9.93
C ASP A 43 6.69 5.06 8.87
N GLU A 44 7.10 6.25 9.32
CA GLU A 44 7.32 7.43 8.48
C GLU A 44 8.23 7.15 7.28
N THR A 45 9.11 6.14 7.36
CA THR A 45 10.01 5.78 6.25
C THR A 45 9.27 5.13 5.08
N ILE A 46 8.21 4.38 5.36
CA ILE A 46 7.41 3.65 4.36
C ILE A 46 6.44 4.62 3.66
N ASP A 47 5.82 5.52 4.41
CA ASP A 47 4.88 6.49 3.85
C ASP A 47 5.56 7.47 2.91
N LEU A 48 6.74 7.99 3.31
CA LEU A 48 7.53 8.86 2.45
C LEU A 48 7.97 8.10 1.19
N LEU A 49 8.48 6.87 1.30
CA LEU A 49 8.86 6.06 0.14
C LEU A 49 7.67 5.88 -0.83
N HIS A 50 6.48 5.58 -0.31
CA HIS A 50 5.27 5.42 -1.11
C HIS A 50 4.88 6.72 -1.83
N ILE A 51 4.93 7.86 -1.14
CA ILE A 51 4.70 9.19 -1.73
C ILE A 51 5.71 9.47 -2.84
N TRP A 52 7.01 9.31 -2.58
CA TRP A 52 8.08 9.52 -3.57
C TRP A 52 7.94 8.62 -4.80
N VAL A 53 7.60 7.34 -4.61
CA VAL A 53 7.38 6.39 -5.71
C VAL A 53 6.16 6.79 -6.54
N SER A 54 5.05 7.19 -5.89
CA SER A 54 3.86 7.65 -6.61
C SER A 54 4.14 8.90 -7.46
N GLU A 55 4.86 9.89 -6.92
CA GLU A 55 5.22 11.12 -7.61
C GLU A 55 6.14 10.85 -8.82
N LEU A 56 7.11 9.93 -8.66
CA LEU A 56 7.98 9.50 -9.75
C LEU A 56 7.17 8.77 -10.84
N LEU A 57 6.31 7.82 -10.47
CA LEU A 57 5.49 7.06 -11.42
C LEU A 57 4.61 7.99 -12.25
N TRP A 58 3.89 8.93 -11.62
CA TRP A 58 3.06 9.90 -12.33
C TRP A 58 3.87 10.79 -13.28
N ARG A 59 5.13 11.10 -12.95
CA ARG A 59 6.02 11.88 -13.82
C ARG A 59 6.56 11.10 -15.01
N PHE A 60 6.69 9.77 -14.90
CA PHE A 60 7.19 8.91 -15.97
C PHE A 60 6.09 8.33 -16.89
N ILE A 61 4.90 8.05 -16.37
CA ILE A 61 3.77 7.47 -17.13
C ILE A 61 3.44 8.24 -18.43
N PRO A 62 3.27 9.58 -18.44
CA PRO A 62 2.89 10.29 -19.67
C PRO A 62 3.98 10.21 -20.73
N ASN A 63 5.26 10.20 -20.32
CA ASN A 63 6.38 10.04 -21.24
C ASN A 63 6.36 8.65 -21.90
N VAL A 64 6.19 7.58 -21.11
CA VAL A 64 6.12 6.19 -21.63
C VAL A 64 4.95 6.02 -22.60
N LEU A 65 3.77 6.52 -22.24
CA LEU A 65 2.58 6.45 -23.09
C LEU A 65 2.77 7.25 -24.39
N PHE A 66 3.40 8.43 -24.32
CA PHE A 66 3.70 9.25 -25.49
C PHE A 66 4.69 8.55 -26.44
N PHE A 67 5.79 7.99 -25.92
CA PHE A 67 6.76 7.25 -26.74
C PHE A 67 6.15 6.00 -27.39
N ALA A 68 5.30 5.27 -26.67
CA ALA A 68 4.58 4.13 -27.22
C ALA A 68 3.69 4.55 -28.41
N ASN A 69 2.87 5.58 -28.24
CA ASN A 69 1.99 6.08 -29.31
C ASN A 69 2.77 6.60 -30.53
N LEU A 70 3.87 7.31 -30.32
CA LEU A 70 4.72 7.82 -31.41
C LEU A 70 5.38 6.67 -32.20
N SER A 71 5.85 5.63 -31.50
CA SER A 71 6.44 4.45 -32.13
C SER A 71 5.42 3.68 -32.99
N VAL A 72 4.19 3.52 -32.50
CA VAL A 72 3.10 2.86 -33.22
C VAL A 72 2.71 3.67 -34.46
N LEU A 73 2.58 4.99 -34.32
CA LEU A 73 2.27 5.87 -35.45
C LEU A 73 3.35 5.81 -36.52
N SER A 74 4.63 5.83 -36.12
CA SER A 74 5.77 5.71 -37.04
C SER A 74 5.77 4.37 -37.78
N PHE A 75 5.52 3.27 -37.08
CA PHE A 75 5.45 1.94 -37.68
C PHE A 75 4.26 1.84 -38.66
N CYS A 76 3.09 2.33 -38.27
CA CYS A 76 1.91 2.39 -39.14
C CYS A 76 2.18 3.21 -40.42
N LEU A 77 2.82 4.38 -40.30
CA LEU A 77 3.19 5.20 -41.46
C LEU A 77 4.17 4.47 -42.39
N PHE A 78 5.17 3.80 -41.83
CA PHE A 78 6.14 3.04 -42.62
C PHE A 78 5.47 1.92 -43.41
N VAL A 79 4.61 1.11 -42.76
CA VAL A 79 3.84 0.05 -43.43
C VAL A 79 2.93 0.63 -44.51
N CYS A 80 2.21 1.72 -44.22
CA CYS A 80 1.35 2.40 -45.19
C CYS A 80 2.15 2.86 -46.42
N VAL A 81 3.31 3.50 -46.24
CA VAL A 81 4.14 3.98 -47.36
C VAL A 81 4.69 2.81 -48.19
N VAL A 82 5.15 1.73 -47.56
CA VAL A 82 5.71 0.58 -48.28
C VAL A 82 4.64 -0.19 -49.04
N ILE A 83 3.45 -0.37 -48.48
CA ILE A 83 2.38 -1.15 -49.10
C ILE A 83 1.56 -0.32 -50.12
N LEU A 84 1.25 0.94 -49.81
CA LEU A 84 0.45 1.80 -50.71
C LEU A 84 1.32 2.56 -51.74
N GLY A 85 2.61 2.77 -51.44
CA GLY A 85 3.56 3.45 -52.32
C GLY A 85 4.24 2.56 -53.35
N ASN A 86 4.04 1.23 -53.28
CA ASN A 86 4.44 0.30 -54.33
C ASN A 86 3.19 -0.17 -55.10
N PRO A 87 2.80 0.50 -56.20
CA PRO A 87 1.96 -0.13 -57.20
C PRO A 87 2.84 -1.16 -57.93
N ILE A 88 2.69 -2.44 -57.58
CA ILE A 88 3.10 -3.53 -58.48
C ILE A 88 2.20 -3.48 -59.71
#